data_AF-R9M8R9-F1
#
_entry.id   AF-R9M8R9-F1
#
_cell.length_a   1.000
_cell.length_b   1.000
_cell.length_c   1.000
_cell.angle_alpha   90.00
_cell.angle_beta   90.00
_cell.angle_gamma   90.00
#
_symmetry.space_group_name_H-M   'P 1'
#
loop_
_entity.id
_entity.type
_entity.pdbx_description
1 polymer ?
#
loop_
_entity_poly.entity_id
_entity_poly.type
_entity_poly.pdbx_seq_one_letter_code
_entity_poly.pdbx_strand_id
1 'polypeptide(L)'
;MSSETYYIPANFTDAGRVMGLFELRNLIEAILLTLPMLYLCLAFVPLALTPKIIVTLTVLVPVGGFGLIGVNDDSLTRWLGVWWRWRKGRRIITYRGECKKT
;
A
#
# COMPACT_ATOMS: atom_id res chain seq x y z
N MET A 1 26.55 9.76 38.38
CA MET A 1 25.35 9.34 37.62
C MET A 1 25.76 8.15 36.77
N SER A 2 25.41 6.94 37.21
CA SER A 2 25.71 5.71 36.47
C SER A 2 24.80 5.66 35.26
N SER A 3 25.37 5.81 34.07
CA SER A 3 24.65 5.68 32.80
C SER A 3 24.29 4.21 32.59
N GLU A 4 23.06 3.83 32.93
CA GLU A 4 22.52 2.54 32.51
C GLU A 4 22.39 2.54 30.98
N THR A 5 23.26 1.79 30.33
CA THR A 5 23.22 1.59 28.88
C THR A 5 22.03 0.69 28.56
N TYR A 6 20.96 1.30 28.04
CA TYR A 6 19.78 0.57 27.60
C TYR A 6 20.05 -0.07 26.22
N TYR A 7 20.06 -1.39 26.15
CA TYR A 7 20.21 -2.12 24.88
C TYR A 7 18.85 -2.26 24.21
N ILE A 8 18.66 -1.54 23.11
CA ILE A 8 17.49 -1.72 22.24
C ILE A 8 17.71 -3.03 21.48
N PRO A 9 16.79 -4.01 21.60
CA PRO A 9 16.89 -5.25 20.84
C PRO A 9 16.80 -4.94 19.34
N ALA A 10 17.60 -5.63 18.53
CA ALA A 10 17.74 -5.37 17.09
C ALA A 10 16.41 -5.36 16.32
N ASN A 11 15.37 -6.01 16.86
CA ASN A 11 14.06 -6.17 16.22
C ASN A 11 12.99 -5.15 16.67
N PHE A 12 13.38 -4.01 17.27
CA PHE A 12 12.40 -3.02 17.77
C PHE A 12 11.71 -2.23 16.64
N THR A 13 12.44 -1.96 15.54
CA THR A 13 11.94 -1.19 14.38
C THR A 13 11.43 -2.09 13.25
N ASP A 14 11.86 -3.37 13.24
CA ASP A 14 11.51 -4.35 12.20
C ASP A 14 10.20 -5.09 12.48
N ALA A 15 9.61 -4.92 13.67
CA ALA A 15 8.33 -5.49 14.05
C ALA A 15 7.20 -4.99 13.13
N GLY A 16 6.97 -5.70 12.03
CA GLY A 16 5.95 -5.37 11.03
C GLY A 16 6.48 -4.91 9.67
N ARG A 17 7.80 -4.94 9.44
CA ARG A 17 8.42 -4.68 8.14
C ARG A 17 9.00 -5.95 7.51
N VAL A 18 8.84 -6.08 6.20
CA VAL A 18 9.36 -7.15 5.35
C VAL A 18 10.69 -6.68 4.79
N MET A 19 11.74 -7.47 5.02
CA MET A 19 13.14 -7.13 4.65
C MET A 19 13.64 -5.80 5.25
N GLY A 20 13.02 -5.29 6.32
CA GLY A 20 13.32 -3.97 6.91
C GLY A 20 12.91 -2.78 6.04
N LEU A 21 12.34 -3.02 4.85
CA LEU A 21 12.09 -2.01 3.82
C LEU A 21 10.61 -1.67 3.65
N PHE A 22 9.72 -2.68 3.67
CA PHE A 22 8.30 -2.50 3.34
C PHE A 22 7.41 -2.88 4.51
N GLU A 23 6.37 -2.11 4.80
CA GLU A 23 5.39 -2.52 5.81
C GLU A 23 4.61 -3.76 5.37
N LEU A 24 4.29 -4.67 6.30
CA LEU A 24 3.50 -5.87 6.04
C LEU A 24 2.14 -5.54 5.39
N ARG A 25 1.55 -4.40 5.77
CA ARG A 25 0.26 -3.93 5.23
C ARG A 25 0.39 -3.56 3.75
N ASN A 26 1.45 -2.85 3.37
CA ASN A 26 1.73 -2.52 1.97
C ASN A 26 2.02 -3.78 1.15
N LEU A 27 2.69 -4.78 1.72
CA LEU A 27 2.87 -6.07 1.06
C LEU A 27 1.53 -6.76 0.77
N ILE A 28 0.65 -6.86 1.77
CA ILE A 28 -0.67 -7.49 1.60
C ILE A 28 -1.48 -6.75 0.54
N GLU A 29 -1.48 -5.42 0.57
CA GLU A 29 -2.17 -4.59 -0.41
C GLU A 29 -1.59 -4.74 -1.82
N ALA A 30 -0.25 -4.80 -1.95
CA ALA A 30 0.42 -5.05 -3.22
C ALA A 30 0.05 -6.43 -3.80
N ILE A 31 -0.04 -7.47 -2.97
CA ILE A 31 -0.48 -8.81 -3.38
C ILE A 31 -1.94 -8.77 -3.85
N LEU A 32 -2.82 -8.13 -3.08
CA LEU A 32 -4.23 -7.97 -3.42
C LEU A 32 -4.45 -7.19 -4.72
N LEU A 33 -3.51 -6.31 -5.09
CA LEU A 33 -3.59 -5.51 -6.31
C LEU A 33 -2.95 -6.23 -7.51
N THR A 34 -1.83 -6.92 -7.31
CA THR A 34 -1.08 -7.60 -8.38
C THR A 34 -1.69 -8.94 -8.81
N LEU A 35 -2.22 -9.75 -7.88
CA LEU A 35 -2.85 -11.04 -8.22
C LEU A 35 -4.03 -10.93 -9.19
N PRO A 36 -5.05 -10.07 -8.95
CA PRO A 36 -6.13 -9.91 -9.90
C PRO A 36 -5.63 -9.32 -11.22
N MET A 37 -4.67 -8.39 -11.19
CA MET A 37 -4.09 -7.82 -12.41
C MET A 37 -3.37 -8.89 -13.25
N LEU A 38 -2.62 -9.78 -12.61
CA LEU A 38 -1.95 -10.92 -13.26
C LEU A 38 -2.98 -11.82 -13.95
N TYR A 39 -4.05 -12.18 -13.24
CA TYR A 39 -5.13 -12.99 -13.81
C TYR A 39 -5.75 -12.31 -15.04
N LEU A 40 -6.07 -11.01 -14.95
CA LEU A 40 -6.62 -10.25 -16.07
C LEU A 40 -5.68 -10.23 -17.27
N CYS A 41 -4.38 -9.97 -17.06
CA CYS A 41 -3.39 -9.99 -18.15
C CYS A 41 -3.29 -11.37 -18.81
N LEU A 42 -3.29 -12.46 -18.04
CA LEU A 42 -3.19 -13.80 -18.60
C LEU A 42 -4.46 -14.23 -19.36
N ALA A 43 -5.63 -13.87 -18.83
CA ALA A 43 -6.93 -14.23 -19.41
C ALA A 43 -7.25 -13.42 -20.67
N PHE A 44 -6.95 -12.11 -20.70
CA PHE A 44 -7.41 -11.20 -21.76
C PHE A 44 -6.36 -10.85 -22.81
N VAL A 45 -5.08 -11.17 -22.64
CA VAL A 45 -4.04 -10.86 -23.64
C VAL A 45 -3.92 -12.02 -24.66
N PRO A 46 -4.35 -11.85 -25.92
CA PRO A 46 -4.33 -12.89 -26.93
C PRO A 46 -2.99 -12.89 -27.69
N LEU A 47 -1.89 -13.05 -26.96
CA LEU A 47 -0.53 -13.15 -27.53
C LEU A 47 0.06 -14.54 -27.34
N ALA A 48 1.08 -14.87 -28.12
CA ALA A 48 1.92 -16.05 -27.87
C ALA A 48 2.59 -15.96 -26.48
N LEU A 49 3.03 -17.10 -25.94
CA LEU A 49 3.47 -17.20 -24.54
C LEU A 49 4.56 -16.18 -24.17
N THR A 50 5.63 -16.07 -24.97
CA THR A 50 6.75 -15.17 -24.71
C THR A 50 6.34 -13.68 -24.66
N PRO A 51 5.72 -13.10 -25.71
CA PRO A 51 5.28 -11.70 -25.65
C PRO A 51 4.18 -11.47 -24.61
N LYS A 52 3.32 -12.46 -24.34
CA LYS A 52 2.32 -12.38 -23.27
C LYS A 52 2.96 -12.17 -21.90
N ILE A 53 4.00 -12.93 -21.58
CA ILE A 53 4.72 -12.80 -20.30
C ILE A 53 5.41 -11.44 -20.22
N ILE A 54 6.09 -11.00 -21.30
CA ILE A 54 6.78 -9.70 -21.32
C ILE A 54 5.80 -8.57 -21.02
N VAL A 55 4.68 -8.49 -21.76
CA VAL A 55 3.65 -7.46 -21.56
C VAL A 55 3.08 -7.50 -20.15
N THR A 56 2.80 -8.72 -19.65
CA THR A 56 2.27 -8.90 -18.30
C THR A 56 3.23 -8.37 -17.25
N LEU A 57 4.53 -8.69 -17.34
CA LEU A 57 5.55 -8.21 -16.40
C LEU A 57 5.77 -6.70 -16.49
N THR A 58 5.75 -6.12 -17.70
CA THR A 58 5.86 -4.67 -17.90
C THR A 58 4.74 -3.91 -17.17
N VAL A 59 3.55 -4.50 -17.06
CA VAL A 59 2.43 -3.91 -16.32
C VAL A 59 2.49 -4.27 -14.83
N LEU A 60 2.81 -5.51 -14.48
CA LEU A 60 2.76 -5.98 -13.10
C LEU A 60 3.83 -5.32 -12.21
N VAL A 61 5.03 -5.10 -12.75
CA VAL A 61 6.15 -4.58 -11.96
C VAL A 61 5.90 -3.14 -11.48
N PRO A 62 5.51 -2.17 -12.33
CA PRO A 62 5.15 -0.83 -11.86
C PRO A 62 3.99 -0.85 -10.87
N VAL A 63 2.98 -1.69 -11.12
CA VAL A 63 1.78 -1.79 -10.31
C VAL A 63 2.08 -2.38 -8.92
N GLY A 64 2.87 -3.44 -8.85
CA GLY A 64 3.34 -4.04 -7.60
C GLY A 64 4.30 -3.12 -6.85
N GLY A 65 5.21 -2.44 -7.56
CA GLY A 65 6.10 -1.44 -6.97
C GLY A 65 5.33 -0.29 -6.34
N PHE A 66 4.32 0.23 -7.02
CA PHE A 66 3.41 1.25 -6.47
C PHE A 66 2.67 0.76 -5.22
N GLY A 67 2.20 -0.49 -5.25
CA GLY A 67 1.58 -1.15 -4.09
C GLY A 67 2.50 -1.25 -2.86
N LEU A 68 3.78 -1.57 -3.08
CA LEU A 68 4.76 -1.74 -2.02
C LEU A 68 5.25 -0.41 -1.43
N ILE A 69 5.48 0.60 -2.27
CA ILE A 69 5.92 1.93 -1.85
C ILE A 69 4.83 2.62 -1.02
N GLY A 70 3.56 2.45 -1.39
CA GLY A 70 2.45 3.16 -0.76
C GLY A 70 2.42 4.64 -1.15
N VAL A 71 1.65 5.45 -0.41
CA VAL A 71 1.50 6.89 -0.66
C VAL A 71 1.69 7.65 0.64
N ASN A 72 2.69 8.55 0.69
CA ASN A 72 3.02 9.35 1.88
C ASN A 72 3.24 8.51 3.14
N ASP A 73 4.09 7.48 3.06
CA ASP A 73 4.38 6.52 4.15
C ASP A 73 3.18 5.73 4.67
N ASP A 74 1.99 5.90 4.05
CA ASP A 74 0.77 5.20 4.40
C ASP A 74 0.42 4.12 3.36
N SER A 75 -0.27 3.08 3.83
CA SER A 75 -0.82 2.04 2.96
C SER A 75 -1.90 2.61 2.02
N LEU A 76 -2.00 2.06 0.79
CA LEU A 76 -2.96 2.52 -0.22
C LEU A 76 -4.40 2.48 0.30
N THR A 77 -4.77 1.47 1.09
CA THR A 77 -6.14 1.40 1.64
C THR A 77 -6.43 2.54 2.61
N ARG A 78 -5.42 2.97 3.39
CA ARG A 78 -5.56 4.11 4.30
C ARG A 78 -5.71 5.40 3.52
N TRP A 79 -4.89 5.61 2.50
CA TRP A 79 -5.02 6.75 1.60
C TRP A 79 -6.40 6.77 0.91
N LEU A 80 -6.84 5.64 0.36
CA LEU A 80 -8.14 5.51 -0.31
C LEU A 80 -9.30 5.78 0.66
N GLY A 81 -9.20 5.30 1.90
CA GLY A 81 -10.20 5.54 2.95
C GLY A 81 -10.29 7.01 3.37
N VAL A 82 -9.16 7.73 3.45
CA VAL A 82 -9.15 9.18 3.67
C VAL A 82 -9.76 9.91 2.48
N TRP A 83 -9.33 9.56 1.26
CA TRP A 83 -9.86 10.14 0.03
C TRP A 83 -11.37 9.93 -0.10
N TRP A 84 -11.88 8.74 0.23
CA TRP A 84 -13.31 8.43 0.17
C TRP A 84 -14.13 9.21 1.19
N ARG A 85 -13.64 9.31 2.44
CA ARG A 85 -14.27 10.14 3.48
C ARG A 85 -14.29 11.60 3.08
N TRP A 86 -13.17 12.12 2.58
CA TRP A 86 -13.11 13.46 2.02
C TRP A 86 -14.12 13.62 0.87
N ARG A 87 -14.15 12.69 -0.09
CA ARG A 87 -15.06 12.73 -1.25
C ARG A 87 -16.53 12.83 -0.84
N LYS A 88 -16.93 12.06 0.19
CA LYS A 88 -18.28 12.09 0.78
C LYS A 88 -18.55 13.36 1.59
N GLY A 89 -17.57 13.82 2.35
CA GLY A 89 -17.66 15.03 3.20
C GLY A 89 -17.47 16.37 2.47
N ARG A 90 -17.07 16.36 1.18
CA ARG A 90 -16.82 17.57 0.37
C ARG A 90 -17.97 18.59 0.31
N ARG A 91 -19.18 18.22 0.72
CA ARG A 91 -20.37 19.09 0.72
C ARG A 91 -20.78 19.57 2.12
N ILE A 92 -20.01 19.25 3.16
CA ILE A 92 -20.29 19.67 4.53
C ILE A 92 -19.28 20.76 4.89
N ILE A 93 -19.72 22.01 4.88
CA ILE A 93 -18.97 23.11 5.49
C ILE A 93 -19.21 22.99 6.99
N THR A 94 -18.21 22.53 7.74
CA THR A 94 -18.22 22.62 9.20
C THR A 94 -18.10 24.08 9.60
N TYR A 95 -19.23 24.74 9.84
CA TYR A 95 -19.24 26.05 10.46
C TYR A 95 -18.64 25.92 11.88
N ARG A 96 -17.54 26.62 12.14
CA ARG A 96 -16.81 26.67 13.44
C ARG A 96 -16.06 25.41 13.90
N GLY A 97 -15.87 24.39 13.06
CA GLY A 97 -14.93 23.31 13.36
C GLY A 97 -15.36 22.28 14.41
N GLU A 98 -16.64 22.21 14.78
CA GLU A 98 -17.14 21.15 15.66
C GLU A 98 -17.53 19.90 14.84
N CYS A 99 -16.71 18.85 14.92
CA CYS A 99 -17.04 17.54 14.40
C CYS A 99 -18.11 16.88 15.29
N LYS A 100 -19.37 16.84 14.83
CA LYS A 100 -20.40 16.04 15.49
C LYS A 100 -20.09 14.55 15.28
N LYS A 101 -19.69 13.85 16.35
CA LYS A 101 -19.60 12.38 16.35
C LYS A 101 -21.03 11.83 16.31
N THR A 102 -21.34 11.10 15.24
CA THR A 102 -22.47 10.16 15.17
C THR A 102 -21.93 8.75 15.32
#